data_AF-A0A356LGZ2-F1
#
_entry.id   AF-A0A356LGZ2-F1
#
_cell.length_a   1.000
_cell.length_b   1.000
_cell.length_c   1.000
_cell.angle_alpha   90.00
_cell.angle_beta   90.00
_cell.angle_gamma   90.00
#
_symmetry.space_group_name_H-M   'P 1'
#
loop_
_entity.id
_entity.type
_entity.pdbx_description
1 polymer ?
#
loop_
_entity_poly.entity_id
_entity_poly.type
_entity_poly.pdbx_seq_one_letter_code
_entity_poly.pdbx_strand_id
1 'polypeptide(L)'
;MSEHPTTHYRTIWISDVHLGTKGCQASALLDFLKHTESDTLYLVGDIIDGWQLKGKWFWPQSHNDVIQKILRKCRQGTRVVFVPGNHDSFARHYVQQNFGGIEVVEETEHTTADGKRLWILHGDRFDGVVQFAPWLAYVGDHLYTVALTSNMWLNSARARMGLGYWSLSQYLKQKVKNAVSYISAFEDAVMQEARKNNYDGVVCGHIHKAEIREVDGILYCNDGDWVESMTALVEHADGSLHIVTWTPPAVVREKKPKRSRLRDAAVTTPSVNTPAAEPVSRAAKDREENVPAHTDESDKEEARSVIQA
;
A
#
# COMPACT_ATOMS: atom_id res chain seq x y z
N MET A 1 -25.10 -3.19 13.61
CA MET A 1 -24.80 -1.97 12.81
C MET A 1 -24.19 -0.99 13.79
N SER A 2 -22.91 -0.61 13.60
CA SER A 2 -22.25 0.35 14.50
C SER A 2 -22.81 1.74 14.28
N GLU A 3 -23.41 2.33 15.32
CA GLU A 3 -24.03 3.67 15.36
C GLU A 3 -22.98 4.80 15.43
N HIS A 4 -22.02 4.82 14.50
CA HIS A 4 -21.16 5.99 14.33
C HIS A 4 -21.57 6.72 13.06
N PRO A 5 -21.87 8.04 13.13
CA PRO A 5 -22.15 8.81 11.94
C PRO A 5 -20.92 8.76 11.02
N THR A 6 -21.11 8.25 9.81
CA THR A 6 -20.09 8.27 8.76
C THR A 6 -19.83 9.71 8.34
N THR A 7 -18.58 10.14 8.39
CA THR A 7 -18.18 11.47 7.91
C THR A 7 -18.18 11.47 6.38
N HIS A 8 -18.88 12.42 5.77
CA HIS A 8 -18.91 12.57 4.32
C HIS A 8 -17.92 13.63 3.86
N TYR A 9 -17.10 13.30 2.88
CA TYR A 9 -16.20 14.21 2.17
C TYR A 9 -16.62 14.33 0.71
N ARG A 10 -16.34 15.44 0.03
CA ARG A 10 -16.54 15.52 -1.42
C ARG A 10 -15.57 14.57 -2.13
N THR A 11 -14.31 14.66 -1.74
CA THR A 11 -13.23 13.89 -2.35
C THR A 11 -12.28 13.36 -1.28
N ILE A 12 -11.77 12.15 -1.47
CA ILE A 12 -10.72 11.54 -0.66
C ILE A 12 -9.60 11.10 -1.59
N TRP A 13 -8.35 11.32 -1.20
CA TRP A 13 -7.16 10.74 -1.83
C TRP A 13 -6.44 9.86 -0.81
N ILE A 14 -6.05 8.66 -1.26
CA ILE A 14 -5.14 7.77 -0.54
C ILE A 14 -4.06 7.25 -1.50
N SER A 15 -2.84 7.09 -1.01
CA SER A 15 -1.70 6.56 -1.74
C SER A 15 -0.84 5.69 -0.82
N ASP A 16 0.23 5.10 -1.37
CA ASP A 16 1.31 4.47 -0.61
C ASP A 16 0.80 3.48 0.46
N VAL A 17 -0.19 2.66 0.05
CA VAL A 17 -0.82 1.67 0.94
C VAL A 17 0.02 0.42 1.06
N HIS A 18 0.64 0.00 -0.04
CA HIS A 18 1.48 -1.19 -0.14
C HIS A 18 0.83 -2.48 0.35
N LEU A 19 -0.41 -2.76 -0.08
CA LEU A 19 -1.05 -4.07 0.13
C LEU A 19 -0.16 -5.15 -0.47
N GLY A 20 0.29 -6.11 0.34
CA GLY A 20 1.30 -7.09 -0.03
C GLY A 20 2.52 -7.06 0.88
N THR A 21 2.65 -6.01 1.68
CA THR A 21 3.71 -5.85 2.68
C THR A 21 3.21 -6.10 4.10
N LYS A 22 4.14 -6.44 5.00
CA LYS A 22 3.84 -6.55 6.44
C LYS A 22 3.68 -5.20 7.14
N GLY A 23 4.22 -4.13 6.54
CA GLY A 23 4.18 -2.79 7.11
C GLY A 23 2.83 -2.09 6.90
N CYS A 24 2.08 -2.50 5.87
CA CYS A 24 0.76 -1.95 5.57
C CYS A 24 -0.20 -2.04 6.77
N GLN A 25 -0.73 -0.89 7.18
CA GLN A 25 -1.75 -0.73 8.23
C GLN A 25 -3.16 -1.00 7.67
N ALA A 26 -3.35 -2.13 6.97
CA ALA A 26 -4.60 -2.45 6.28
C ALA A 26 -5.85 -2.42 7.19
N SER A 27 -5.71 -2.79 8.47
CA SER A 27 -6.82 -2.70 9.43
C SER A 27 -7.22 -1.26 9.74
N ALA A 28 -6.26 -0.33 9.81
CA ALA A 28 -6.53 1.09 10.01
C ALA A 28 -7.18 1.71 8.77
N LEU A 29 -6.66 1.39 7.58
CA LEU A 29 -7.25 1.82 6.31
C LEU A 29 -8.68 1.30 6.15
N LEU A 30 -8.92 0.02 6.45
CA LEU A 30 -10.26 -0.55 6.40
C LEU A 30 -11.23 0.16 7.36
N ASP A 31 -10.76 0.52 8.55
CA ASP A 31 -11.55 1.25 9.53
C ASP A 31 -11.88 2.68 9.07
N PHE A 32 -10.90 3.40 8.52
CA PHE A 32 -11.10 4.70 7.89
C PHE A 32 -12.14 4.64 6.77
N LEU A 33 -12.00 3.68 5.84
CA LEU A 33 -12.94 3.50 4.73
C LEU A 33 -14.36 3.13 5.21
N LYS A 34 -14.51 2.51 6.39
CA LYS A 34 -15.82 2.20 6.98
C LYS A 34 -16.50 3.41 7.61
N HIS A 35 -15.73 4.35 8.14
CA HIS A 35 -16.25 5.51 8.86
C HIS A 35 -16.29 6.79 8.02
N THR A 36 -15.84 6.73 6.78
CA THR A 36 -15.89 7.84 5.83
C THR A 36 -16.67 7.45 4.59
N GLU A 37 -17.31 8.41 3.92
CA GLU A 37 -17.90 8.27 2.59
C GLU A 37 -17.46 9.45 1.71
N SER A 38 -17.46 9.26 0.38
CA SER A 38 -17.14 10.34 -0.55
C SER A 38 -17.78 10.19 -1.92
N ASP A 39 -17.93 11.31 -2.62
CA ASP A 39 -18.39 11.35 -4.00
C ASP A 39 -17.31 10.78 -4.92
N THR A 40 -16.06 11.17 -4.69
CA THR A 40 -14.88 10.65 -5.41
C THR A 40 -13.82 10.10 -4.44
N LEU A 41 -13.21 8.98 -4.81
CA LEU A 41 -12.06 8.38 -4.14
C LEU A 41 -10.94 8.19 -5.17
N TYR A 42 -9.85 8.93 -4.99
CA TYR A 42 -8.63 8.75 -5.77
C TYR A 42 -7.67 7.80 -5.03
N LEU A 43 -7.16 6.84 -5.78
CA LEU A 43 -6.09 5.93 -5.37
C LEU A 43 -4.82 6.39 -6.09
N VAL A 44 -3.93 7.13 -5.41
CA VAL A 44 -2.83 7.90 -6.02
C VAL A 44 -1.50 7.11 -5.97
N GLY A 45 -1.55 5.88 -6.46
CA GLY A 45 -0.41 4.99 -6.65
C GLY A 45 -0.04 4.19 -5.42
N ASP A 46 0.76 3.15 -5.67
CA ASP A 46 1.33 2.25 -4.65
C ASP A 46 0.29 1.64 -3.69
N ILE A 47 -0.88 1.31 -4.25
CA ILE A 47 -1.97 0.65 -3.51
C ILE A 47 -1.61 -0.81 -3.26
N ILE A 48 -1.00 -1.47 -4.26
CA ILE A 48 -0.58 -2.87 -4.19
C ILE A 48 0.93 -2.94 -4.39
N ASP A 49 1.62 -3.64 -3.48
CA ASP A 49 3.05 -3.87 -3.62
C ASP A 49 3.35 -5.09 -4.50
N GLY A 50 3.37 -4.85 -5.81
CA GLY A 50 3.68 -5.88 -6.80
C GLY A 50 5.11 -6.42 -6.70
N TRP A 51 6.06 -5.62 -6.20
CA TRP A 51 7.45 -6.05 -6.03
C TRP A 51 7.57 -7.08 -4.91
N GLN A 52 6.97 -6.79 -3.75
CA GLN A 52 6.96 -7.70 -2.62
C GLN A 52 6.22 -9.00 -2.95
N LEU A 53 5.10 -8.92 -3.66
CA LEU A 53 4.31 -10.10 -4.05
C LEU A 53 5.02 -11.02 -5.05
N LYS A 54 5.83 -10.47 -5.96
CA LYS A 54 6.68 -11.25 -6.88
C LYS A 54 7.74 -12.07 -6.12
N GLY A 55 8.33 -11.51 -5.06
CA GLY A 55 9.38 -12.17 -4.29
C GLY A 55 8.83 -13.18 -3.29
N LYS A 56 7.94 -12.74 -2.41
CA LYS A 56 7.30 -13.59 -1.40
C LYS A 56 5.86 -13.17 -1.22
N TRP A 57 4.96 -14.05 -1.64
CA TRP A 57 3.53 -13.85 -1.48
C TRP A 57 3.15 -13.64 -0.01
N PHE A 58 2.56 -12.48 0.28
CA PHE A 58 2.00 -12.13 1.57
C PHE A 58 0.68 -11.40 1.32
N TRP A 59 -0.43 -12.10 1.52
CA TRP A 59 -1.77 -11.54 1.28
C TRP A 59 -2.74 -12.00 2.38
N PRO A 60 -2.70 -11.37 3.56
CA PRO A 60 -3.64 -11.68 4.64
C PRO A 60 -5.06 -11.23 4.27
N GLN A 61 -6.06 -11.79 4.97
CA GLN A 61 -7.47 -11.45 4.74
C GLN A 61 -7.76 -9.95 4.81
N SER A 62 -7.09 -9.23 5.71
CA SER A 62 -7.27 -7.78 5.86
C SER A 62 -7.00 -6.98 4.58
N HIS A 63 -6.10 -7.45 3.70
CA HIS A 63 -5.85 -6.81 2.41
C HIS A 63 -7.02 -7.00 1.45
N ASN A 64 -7.55 -8.22 1.39
CA ASN A 64 -8.76 -8.50 0.63
C ASN A 64 -9.96 -7.68 1.15
N ASP A 65 -10.09 -7.53 2.47
CA ASP A 65 -11.17 -6.73 3.07
C ASP A 65 -11.11 -5.25 2.66
N VAL A 66 -9.90 -4.67 2.53
CA VAL A 66 -9.70 -3.30 1.99
C VAL A 66 -10.19 -3.22 0.55
N ILE A 67 -9.73 -4.10 -0.33
CA ILE A 67 -10.14 -4.13 -1.75
C ILE A 67 -11.66 -4.29 -1.87
N GLN A 68 -12.25 -5.21 -1.11
CA GLN A 68 -13.70 -5.43 -1.11
C GLN A 68 -14.47 -4.20 -0.62
N LYS A 69 -13.96 -3.46 0.37
CA LYS A 69 -14.59 -2.24 0.85
C LYS A 69 -14.53 -1.13 -0.20
N ILE A 70 -13.42 -0.98 -0.93
CA ILE A 70 -13.31 -0.04 -2.07
C ILE A 70 -14.33 -0.41 -3.16
N LEU A 71 -14.37 -1.66 -3.59
CA LEU A 71 -15.34 -2.13 -4.59
C LEU A 71 -16.80 -1.98 -4.12
N ARG A 72 -17.04 -2.11 -2.81
CA ARG A 72 -18.36 -1.83 -2.23
C ARG A 72 -18.73 -0.36 -2.33
N LYS A 73 -17.82 0.57 -2.01
CA LYS A 73 -18.04 2.02 -2.18
C LYS A 73 -18.36 2.37 -3.63
N CYS A 74 -17.61 1.80 -4.57
CA CYS A 74 -17.86 1.98 -5.99
C CYS A 74 -19.29 1.58 -6.39
N ARG A 75 -19.74 0.38 -5.96
CA ARG A 75 -21.13 -0.08 -6.15
C ARG A 75 -22.19 0.76 -5.44
N GLN A 76 -21.80 1.54 -4.43
CA GLN A 76 -22.69 2.46 -3.70
C GLN A 76 -22.71 3.87 -4.29
N GLY A 77 -21.97 4.14 -5.37
CA GLY A 77 -22.01 5.39 -6.12
C GLY A 77 -20.76 6.25 -6.01
N THR A 78 -19.77 5.89 -5.18
CA THR A 78 -18.48 6.60 -5.14
C THR A 78 -17.74 6.37 -6.46
N ARG A 79 -17.35 7.44 -7.16
CA ARG A 79 -16.45 7.35 -8.30
C ARG A 79 -15.05 7.01 -7.80
N VAL A 80 -14.47 5.90 -8.28
CA VAL A 80 -13.12 5.48 -7.87
C VAL A 80 -12.17 5.59 -9.05
N VAL A 81 -11.11 6.36 -8.89
CA VAL A 81 -10.08 6.57 -9.92
C VAL A 81 -8.75 6.10 -9.36
N PHE A 82 -8.09 5.21 -10.08
CA PHE A 82 -6.79 4.65 -9.74
C PHE A 82 -5.72 5.17 -10.69
N VAL A 83 -4.74 5.85 -10.10
CA VAL A 83 -3.52 6.32 -10.73
C VAL A 83 -2.39 5.39 -10.31
N PRO A 84 -1.85 4.51 -11.17
CA PRO A 84 -0.78 3.61 -10.77
C PRO A 84 0.52 4.33 -10.38
N GLY A 85 1.25 3.75 -9.44
CA GLY A 85 2.60 4.13 -9.04
C GLY A 85 3.67 3.15 -9.53
N ASN A 86 4.84 3.15 -8.89
CA ASN A 86 5.95 2.29 -9.28
C ASN A 86 5.81 0.86 -8.75
N HIS A 87 5.28 0.66 -7.54
CA HIS A 87 5.09 -0.68 -6.96
C HIS A 87 3.96 -1.47 -7.63
N ASP A 88 2.91 -0.78 -8.08
CA ASP A 88 1.79 -1.33 -8.85
C ASP A 88 1.84 -0.97 -10.34
N SER A 89 3.04 -0.76 -10.88
CA SER A 89 3.29 -0.52 -12.31
C SER A 89 2.67 -1.55 -13.26
N PHE A 90 2.35 -2.76 -12.79
CA PHE A 90 1.59 -3.74 -13.57
C PHE A 90 0.20 -3.20 -13.99
N ALA A 91 -0.41 -2.33 -13.18
CA ALA A 91 -1.71 -1.71 -13.45
C ALA A 91 -1.66 -0.73 -14.63
N ARG A 92 -0.48 -0.18 -14.96
CA ARG A 92 -0.31 0.71 -16.12
C ARG A 92 -0.68 0.06 -17.45
N HIS A 93 -0.56 -1.28 -17.56
CA HIS A 93 -1.01 -2.03 -18.75
C HIS A 93 -2.53 -1.98 -18.98
N TYR A 94 -3.28 -1.53 -17.97
CA TYR A 94 -4.73 -1.43 -18.03
C TYR A 94 -5.23 0.02 -17.91
N VAL A 95 -4.38 1.01 -18.17
CA VAL A 95 -4.81 2.40 -18.31
C VAL A 95 -5.90 2.49 -19.39
N GLN A 96 -6.91 3.35 -19.14
CA GLN A 96 -8.16 3.49 -19.91
C GLN A 96 -9.11 2.29 -19.82
N GLN A 97 -8.83 1.31 -18.96
CA GLN A 97 -9.78 0.24 -18.64
C GLN A 97 -10.55 0.56 -17.35
N ASN A 98 -11.71 -0.08 -17.21
CA ASN A 98 -12.53 0.00 -16.00
C ASN A 98 -12.71 -1.40 -15.40
N PHE A 99 -12.34 -1.58 -14.13
CA PHE A 99 -12.48 -2.86 -13.41
C PHE A 99 -13.42 -2.72 -12.23
N GLY A 100 -14.61 -3.33 -12.34
CA GLY A 100 -15.58 -3.32 -11.25
C GLY A 100 -16.00 -1.89 -10.83
N GLY A 101 -15.95 -0.94 -11.77
CA GLY A 101 -16.25 0.48 -11.57
C GLY A 101 -15.03 1.35 -11.21
N ILE A 102 -13.83 0.77 -11.05
CA ILE A 102 -12.58 1.51 -10.83
C ILE A 102 -12.00 1.93 -12.19
N GLU A 103 -11.88 3.24 -12.41
CA GLU A 103 -11.23 3.83 -13.58
C GLU A 103 -9.72 3.81 -13.42
N VAL A 104 -8.96 3.24 -14.35
CA VAL A 104 -7.50 3.26 -14.29
C VAL A 104 -6.96 4.28 -15.28
N VAL A 105 -6.19 5.27 -14.79
CA VAL A 105 -5.66 6.39 -15.58
C VAL A 105 -4.21 6.65 -15.21
N GLU A 106 -3.42 7.18 -16.15
CA GLU A 106 -1.99 7.47 -15.90
C GLU A 106 -1.82 8.70 -14.99
N GLU A 107 -2.68 9.69 -15.18
CA GLU A 107 -2.79 10.93 -14.42
C GLU A 107 -4.21 11.49 -14.65
N THR A 108 -4.66 12.43 -13.81
CA THR A 108 -5.99 13.02 -13.97
C THR A 108 -6.06 14.42 -13.39
N GLU A 109 -7.13 15.14 -13.72
CA GLU A 109 -7.43 16.46 -13.20
C GLU A 109 -8.62 16.38 -12.26
N HIS A 110 -8.56 17.16 -11.18
CA HIS A 110 -9.68 17.37 -10.27
C HIS A 110 -9.95 18.85 -10.10
N THR A 111 -11.20 19.26 -10.27
CA THR A 111 -11.64 20.60 -9.91
C THR A 111 -12.31 20.57 -8.53
N THR A 112 -11.71 21.29 -7.58
CA THR A 112 -12.27 21.45 -6.23
C THR A 112 -13.58 22.22 -6.27
N ALA A 113 -14.36 22.17 -5.19
CA ALA A 113 -15.62 22.90 -5.10
C ALA A 113 -15.44 24.44 -5.14
N ASP A 114 -14.26 24.95 -4.73
CA ASP A 114 -13.88 26.37 -4.84
C ASP A 114 -13.25 26.72 -6.20
N GLY A 115 -13.14 25.76 -7.13
CA GLY A 115 -12.76 25.99 -8.52
C GLY A 115 -11.27 25.84 -8.85
N LYS A 116 -10.43 25.42 -7.90
CA LYS A 116 -9.01 25.12 -8.15
C LYS A 116 -8.87 23.85 -9.00
N ARG A 117 -8.02 23.90 -10.02
CA ARG A 117 -7.65 22.76 -10.86
C ARG A 117 -6.41 22.09 -10.30
N LEU A 118 -6.59 20.89 -9.74
CA LEU A 118 -5.53 20.07 -9.17
C LEU A 118 -5.13 18.97 -10.15
N TRP A 119 -3.83 18.86 -10.42
CA TRP A 119 -3.26 17.72 -11.13
C TRP A 119 -3.03 16.56 -10.17
N ILE A 120 -3.45 15.35 -10.55
CA ILE A 120 -3.33 14.16 -9.72
C ILE A 120 -2.44 13.16 -10.45
N LEU A 121 -1.33 12.80 -9.80
CA LEU A 121 -0.35 11.82 -10.26
C LEU A 121 0.32 11.17 -9.06
N HIS A 122 0.87 9.97 -9.23
CA HIS A 122 1.62 9.32 -8.13
C HIS A 122 2.92 10.07 -7.80
N GLY A 123 3.81 10.28 -8.78
CA GLY A 123 5.03 11.07 -8.62
C GLY A 123 6.30 10.41 -9.13
N ASP A 124 6.37 9.08 -9.16
CA ASP A 124 7.51 8.26 -9.58
C ASP A 124 8.16 8.67 -10.91
N ARG A 125 7.40 9.23 -11.86
CA ARG A 125 7.91 9.81 -13.12
C ARG A 125 9.02 10.86 -12.90
N PHE A 126 9.02 11.55 -11.78
CA PHE A 126 9.98 12.62 -11.47
C PHE A 126 11.28 12.10 -10.83
N ASP A 127 11.38 10.82 -10.46
CA ASP A 127 12.61 10.24 -9.90
C ASP A 127 13.80 10.40 -10.85
N GLY A 128 13.56 10.17 -12.15
CA GLY A 128 14.58 10.36 -13.18
C GLY A 128 15.05 11.81 -13.26
N VAL A 129 14.13 12.78 -13.12
CA VAL A 129 14.41 14.23 -13.19
C VAL A 129 15.19 14.71 -11.97
N VAL A 130 14.82 14.24 -10.77
CA VAL A 130 15.49 14.60 -9.52
C VAL A 130 16.91 14.03 -9.45
N GLN A 131 17.18 12.90 -10.13
CA GLN A 131 18.52 12.34 -10.26
C GLN A 131 19.46 13.13 -11.20
N PHE A 132 19.00 14.20 -11.88
CA PHE A 132 19.82 15.02 -12.80
C PHE A 132 20.71 16.09 -12.15
N ALA A 133 21.44 15.74 -11.08
CA ALA A 133 22.74 16.37 -10.83
C ALA A 133 23.84 15.34 -10.52
N PRO A 134 24.15 14.41 -11.45
CA PRO A 134 25.17 13.38 -11.20
C PRO A 134 26.51 13.99 -10.80
N TRP A 135 26.88 15.13 -11.39
CA TRP A 135 28.15 15.80 -11.10
C TRP A 135 28.17 16.56 -9.78
N LEU A 136 27.04 17.15 -9.35
CA LEU A 136 26.95 17.88 -8.08
C LEU A 136 26.95 16.90 -6.89
N ALA A 137 26.30 15.75 -7.06
CA ALA A 137 26.42 14.61 -6.17
C ALA A 137 27.86 14.07 -6.14
N TYR A 138 28.53 13.92 -7.30
CA TYR A 138 29.90 13.38 -7.37
C TYR A 138 30.96 14.31 -6.74
N VAL A 139 30.86 15.63 -6.96
CA VAL A 139 31.78 16.62 -6.38
C VAL A 139 31.57 16.74 -4.88
N GLY A 140 30.31 16.74 -4.43
CA GLY A 140 29.96 16.71 -3.01
C GLY A 140 30.44 15.42 -2.33
N ASP A 141 30.19 14.26 -2.95
CA ASP A 141 30.52 12.94 -2.42
C ASP A 141 32.02 12.65 -2.44
N HIS A 142 32.77 13.19 -3.42
CA HIS A 142 34.23 13.07 -3.48
C HIS A 142 34.91 13.91 -2.38
N LEU A 143 34.54 15.20 -2.23
CA LEU A 143 35.03 16.05 -1.13
C LEU A 143 34.64 15.48 0.24
N TYR A 144 33.46 14.87 0.33
CA TYR A 144 32.94 14.22 1.53
C TYR A 144 33.65 12.89 1.86
N THR A 145 33.97 12.07 0.85
CA THR A 145 34.77 10.84 0.99
C THR A 145 36.20 11.15 1.39
N VAL A 146 36.78 12.23 0.86
CA VAL A 146 38.10 12.75 1.30
C VAL A 146 38.02 13.23 2.75
N ALA A 147 36.94 13.90 3.16
CA ALA A 147 36.73 14.29 4.56
C ALA A 147 36.54 13.08 5.48
N LEU A 148 35.81 12.04 5.06
CA LEU A 148 35.58 10.79 5.80
C LEU A 148 36.85 9.95 5.95
N THR A 149 37.63 9.78 4.87
CA THR A 149 38.93 9.10 4.94
C THR A 149 39.90 9.88 5.82
N SER A 150 39.93 11.21 5.73
CA SER A 150 40.68 12.06 6.65
C SER A 150 40.22 11.90 8.10
N ASN A 151 38.91 11.76 8.35
CA ASN A 151 38.33 11.50 9.66
C ASN A 151 38.69 10.10 10.20
N MET A 152 38.80 9.07 9.34
CA MET A 152 39.28 7.74 9.73
C MET A 152 40.75 7.74 10.12
N TRP A 153 41.58 8.51 9.42
CA TRP A 153 42.98 8.74 9.77
C TRP A 153 43.12 9.51 11.09
N LEU A 154 42.32 10.57 11.27
CA LEU A 154 42.26 11.35 12.51
C LEU A 154 41.73 10.54 13.70
N ASN A 155 40.72 9.69 13.51
CA ASN A 155 40.19 8.80 14.55
C ASN A 155 41.18 7.68 14.89
N SER A 156 41.91 7.16 13.91
CA SER A 156 43.00 6.19 14.15
C SER A 156 44.16 6.84 14.92
N ALA A 157 44.47 8.11 14.63
CA ALA A 157 45.45 8.88 15.39
C ALA A 157 44.96 9.21 16.82
N ARG A 158 43.69 9.60 16.99
CA ARG A 158 43.06 9.86 18.31
C ARG A 158 42.96 8.61 19.17
N ALA A 159 42.64 7.46 18.59
CA ALA A 159 42.62 6.16 19.27
C ALA A 159 44.01 5.79 19.80
N ARG A 160 45.08 6.09 19.03
CA ARG A 160 46.48 5.95 19.49
C ARG A 160 46.86 6.94 20.60
N MET A 161 46.12 8.04 20.76
CA MET A 161 46.33 9.07 21.79
C MET A 161 45.36 8.96 22.98
N GLY A 162 44.52 7.91 23.05
CA GLY A 162 43.63 7.65 24.18
C GLY A 162 42.39 8.54 24.28
N LEU A 163 42.00 9.24 23.20
CA LEU A 163 40.80 10.09 23.16
C LEU A 163 39.65 9.38 22.44
N GLY A 164 38.44 9.47 23.01
CA GLY A 164 37.24 8.72 22.56
C GLY A 164 36.75 8.98 21.12
N TYR A 165 35.88 8.06 20.66
CA TYR A 165 35.39 7.84 19.29
C TYR A 165 34.12 8.64 18.89
N TRP A 166 33.99 9.03 17.61
CA TRP A 166 32.70 9.38 16.93
C TRP A 166 32.84 9.49 15.38
N SER A 167 31.84 9.23 14.50
CA SER A 167 30.64 10.08 14.23
C SER A 167 29.46 9.44 13.44
N LEU A 168 28.66 8.59 14.10
CA LEU A 168 27.38 8.07 13.59
C LEU A 168 26.36 9.20 13.24
N SER A 169 26.44 10.31 13.94
CA SER A 169 25.62 11.51 13.74
C SER A 169 25.85 12.24 12.42
N GLN A 170 27.08 12.28 11.89
CA GLN A 170 27.38 12.95 10.63
C GLN A 170 26.86 12.12 9.47
N TYR A 171 26.97 10.79 9.56
CA TYR A 171 26.35 9.85 8.63
C TYR A 171 24.82 9.97 8.64
N LEU A 172 24.19 9.97 9.82
CA LEU A 172 22.75 10.22 9.96
C LEU A 172 22.36 11.60 9.43
N LYS A 173 23.12 12.66 9.77
CA LYS A 173 22.88 14.03 9.28
C LYS A 173 23.01 14.13 7.76
N GLN A 174 23.94 13.41 7.15
CA GLN A 174 24.11 13.40 5.69
C GLN A 174 22.96 12.65 5.00
N LYS A 175 22.54 11.50 5.52
CA LYS A 175 21.36 10.78 5.01
C LYS A 175 20.11 11.63 5.10
N VAL A 176 19.89 12.32 6.23
CA VAL A 176 18.80 13.28 6.40
C VAL A 176 18.92 14.43 5.41
N LYS A 177 20.10 15.03 5.24
CA LYS A 177 20.30 16.13 4.29
C LYS A 177 20.03 15.71 2.84
N ASN A 178 20.50 14.53 2.44
CA ASN A 178 20.28 14.00 1.09
C ASN A 178 18.80 13.70 0.85
N ALA A 179 18.11 13.09 1.83
CA ALA A 179 16.68 12.85 1.75
C ALA A 179 15.90 14.18 1.63
N VAL A 180 16.19 15.16 2.48
CA VAL A 180 15.56 16.50 2.41
C VAL A 180 15.82 17.16 1.06
N SER A 181 17.05 17.10 0.54
CA SER A 181 17.37 17.68 -0.77
C SER A 181 16.64 16.99 -1.92
N TYR A 182 16.47 15.66 -1.86
CA TYR A 182 15.72 14.90 -2.84
C TYR A 182 14.23 15.28 -2.79
N ILE A 183 13.65 15.34 -1.58
CA ILE A 183 12.25 15.75 -1.37
C ILE A 183 12.01 17.14 -1.95
N SER A 184 12.86 18.12 -1.61
CA SER A 184 12.71 19.48 -2.15
C SER A 184 12.83 19.53 -3.67
N ALA A 185 13.81 18.83 -4.25
CA ALA A 185 13.97 18.78 -5.70
C ALA A 185 12.79 18.09 -6.41
N PHE A 186 12.21 17.07 -5.79
CA PHE A 186 10.99 16.41 -6.27
C PHE A 186 9.80 17.38 -6.25
N GLU A 187 9.54 18.00 -5.10
CA GLU A 187 8.47 18.98 -4.93
C GLU A 187 8.58 20.10 -5.96
N ASP A 188 9.79 20.66 -6.14
CA ASP A 188 10.06 21.71 -7.11
C ASP A 188 9.77 21.27 -8.55
N ALA A 189 10.20 20.06 -8.93
CA ALA A 189 9.99 19.55 -10.28
C ALA A 189 8.51 19.31 -10.60
N VAL A 190 7.77 18.73 -9.65
CA VAL A 190 6.33 18.46 -9.80
C VAL A 190 5.54 19.77 -9.84
N MET A 191 5.82 20.70 -8.93
CA MET A 191 5.15 22.01 -8.91
C MET A 191 5.45 22.83 -10.17
N GLN A 192 6.68 22.77 -10.68
CA GLN A 192 7.04 23.45 -11.93
C GLN A 192 6.24 22.89 -13.12
N GLU A 193 6.06 21.58 -13.18
CA GLU A 193 5.27 20.94 -14.24
C GLU A 193 3.77 21.26 -14.10
N ALA A 194 3.23 21.26 -12.89
CA ALA A 194 1.85 21.69 -12.63
C ALA A 194 1.62 23.13 -13.12
N ARG A 195 2.56 24.04 -12.82
CA ARG A 195 2.51 25.43 -13.28
C ARG A 195 2.54 25.54 -14.81
N LYS A 196 3.44 24.81 -15.49
CA LYS A 196 3.54 24.82 -16.95
C LYS A 196 2.24 24.39 -17.63
N ASN A 197 1.52 23.46 -17.01
CA ASN A 197 0.25 22.94 -17.50
C ASN A 197 -0.97 23.74 -17.00
N ASN A 198 -0.75 24.90 -16.36
CA ASN A 198 -1.79 25.82 -15.85
C ASN A 198 -2.73 25.18 -14.82
N TYR A 199 -2.19 24.33 -13.95
CA TYR A 199 -2.88 23.85 -12.76
C TYR A 199 -2.66 24.81 -11.58
N ASP A 200 -3.65 24.91 -10.71
CA ASP A 200 -3.56 25.67 -9.45
C ASP A 200 -2.83 24.87 -8.36
N GLY A 201 -2.74 23.55 -8.53
CA GLY A 201 -2.06 22.68 -7.60
C GLY A 201 -1.84 21.26 -8.10
N VAL A 202 -1.23 20.45 -7.24
CA VAL A 202 -0.89 19.06 -7.49
C VAL A 202 -1.16 18.21 -6.24
N VAL A 203 -1.68 17.01 -6.43
CA VAL A 203 -1.86 15.98 -5.41
C VAL A 203 -1.04 14.76 -5.82
N CYS A 204 -0.14 14.31 -4.95
CA CYS A 204 0.73 13.15 -5.19
C CYS A 204 0.98 12.30 -3.95
N GLY A 205 1.52 11.09 -4.15
CA GLY A 205 2.03 10.20 -3.09
C GLY A 205 3.55 10.14 -3.12
N HIS A 206 4.12 8.94 -3.12
CA HIS A 206 5.53 8.57 -3.38
C HIS A 206 6.56 9.01 -2.33
N ILE A 207 6.44 10.22 -1.79
CA ILE A 207 7.36 10.77 -0.79
C ILE A 207 6.99 10.35 0.64
N HIS A 208 5.79 9.79 0.85
CA HIS A 208 5.29 9.31 2.15
C HIS A 208 5.34 10.41 3.24
N LYS A 209 5.11 11.66 2.85
CA LYS A 209 5.17 12.81 3.75
C LYS A 209 3.92 13.64 3.54
N ALA A 210 2.91 13.37 4.36
CA ALA A 210 1.66 14.09 4.33
C ALA A 210 1.89 15.60 4.54
N GLU A 211 1.56 16.42 3.55
CA GLU A 211 1.78 17.86 3.59
C GLU A 211 0.82 18.61 2.67
N ILE A 212 0.33 19.76 3.11
CA ILE A 212 -0.34 20.75 2.27
C ILE A 212 0.48 22.03 2.36
N ARG A 213 1.01 22.49 1.24
CA ARG A 213 1.91 23.66 1.19
C ARG A 213 1.67 24.46 -0.07
N GLU A 214 1.55 25.77 0.06
CA GLU A 214 1.52 26.67 -1.10
C GLU A 214 2.91 27.22 -1.36
N VAL A 215 3.37 27.13 -2.60
CA VAL A 215 4.69 27.61 -3.03
C VAL A 215 4.54 28.37 -4.34
N ASP A 216 4.91 29.64 -4.34
CA ASP A 216 4.88 30.49 -5.54
C ASP A 216 3.52 30.40 -6.28
N GLY A 217 2.42 30.42 -5.51
CA GLY A 217 1.04 30.36 -6.01
C GLY A 217 0.57 28.99 -6.52
N ILE A 218 1.37 27.93 -6.34
CA ILE A 218 0.97 26.54 -6.67
C ILE A 218 0.77 25.77 -5.37
N LEU A 219 -0.36 25.10 -5.26
CA LEU A 219 -0.67 24.24 -4.13
C LEU A 219 -0.02 22.87 -4.31
N TYR A 220 0.83 22.47 -3.38
CA TYR A 220 1.38 21.13 -3.28
C TYR A 220 0.66 20.35 -2.18
N CYS A 221 0.13 19.19 -2.52
CA CYS A 221 -0.51 18.28 -1.59
C CYS A 221 0.12 16.89 -1.72
N ASN A 222 0.53 16.34 -0.59
CA ASN A 222 0.88 14.93 -0.45
C ASN A 222 -0.04 14.29 0.60
N ASP A 223 -0.66 13.17 0.27
CA ASP A 223 -1.62 12.49 1.15
C ASP A 223 -0.96 11.56 2.18
N GLY A 224 0.36 11.38 2.10
CA GLY A 224 1.16 10.53 2.97
C GLY A 224 0.97 9.05 2.64
N ASP A 225 0.95 8.18 3.65
CA ASP A 225 0.99 6.74 3.44
C ASP A 225 0.14 5.96 4.46
N TRP A 226 -0.08 4.67 4.19
CA TRP A 226 -0.77 3.75 5.12
C TRP A 226 0.17 2.70 5.71
N VAL A 227 1.42 3.09 5.98
CA VAL A 227 2.47 2.28 6.60
C VAL A 227 2.91 2.91 7.94
N GLU A 228 3.28 4.18 7.91
CA GLU A 228 3.77 5.01 9.02
C GLU A 228 2.80 6.14 9.38
N SER A 229 2.41 7.00 8.43
CA SER A 229 1.62 8.21 8.75
C SER A 229 0.14 7.93 9.00
N MET A 230 -0.44 6.93 8.33
CA MET A 230 -1.88 6.60 8.34
C MET A 230 -2.72 7.84 8.00
N THR A 231 -2.40 8.49 6.89
CA THR A 231 -3.04 9.73 6.48
C THR A 231 -3.85 9.58 5.19
N ALA A 232 -4.81 10.48 5.02
CA ALA A 232 -5.50 10.72 3.75
C ALA A 232 -5.65 12.23 3.54
N LEU A 233 -5.57 12.68 2.30
CA LEU A 233 -6.03 14.01 1.93
C LEU A 233 -7.54 13.95 1.70
N VAL A 234 -8.26 14.95 2.19
CA VAL A 234 -9.72 15.06 2.02
C VAL A 234 -10.11 16.45 1.57
N GLU A 235 -11.16 16.53 0.77
CA GLU A 235 -11.81 17.76 0.36
C GLU A 235 -13.23 17.81 0.95
N HIS A 236 -13.56 18.93 1.58
CA HIS A 236 -14.90 19.21 2.10
C HIS A 236 -15.83 19.74 1.00
N ALA A 237 -17.12 19.82 1.30
CA ALA A 237 -18.12 20.32 0.35
C ALA A 237 -17.91 21.79 -0.06
N ASP A 238 -17.16 22.56 0.72
CA ASP A 238 -16.79 23.96 0.43
C ASP A 238 -15.48 24.10 -0.37
N GLY A 239 -14.79 22.99 -0.66
CA GLY A 239 -13.52 22.95 -1.41
C GLY A 239 -12.28 23.01 -0.52
N SER A 240 -12.45 23.17 0.80
CA SER A 240 -11.29 23.16 1.71
C SER A 240 -10.61 21.79 1.74
N LEU A 241 -9.27 21.80 1.67
CA LEU A 241 -8.44 20.60 1.71
C LEU A 241 -7.82 20.43 3.10
N HIS A 242 -7.91 19.23 3.66
CA HIS A 242 -7.32 18.87 4.95
C HIS A 242 -6.64 17.50 4.89
N ILE A 243 -5.59 17.31 5.69
CA ILE A 243 -5.02 15.98 5.94
C ILE A 243 -5.68 15.40 7.18
N VAL A 244 -6.19 14.18 7.06
CA VAL A 244 -6.74 13.40 8.16
C VAL A 244 -5.73 12.35 8.56
N THR A 245 -5.22 12.42 9.78
CA THR A 245 -4.48 11.32 10.41
C THR A 245 -5.46 10.37 11.08
N TRP A 246 -5.44 9.10 10.70
CA TRP A 246 -6.34 8.09 11.24
C TRP A 246 -5.63 7.18 12.24
N THR A 247 -6.04 7.24 13.49
CA THR A 247 -5.63 6.27 14.51
C THR A 247 -6.87 5.46 14.91
N PRO A 248 -6.91 4.14 14.63
CA PRO A 248 -8.03 3.32 15.05
C PRO A 248 -8.18 3.39 16.57
N PRO A 249 -9.42 3.41 17.10
CA PRO A 249 -9.63 3.32 18.54
C PRO A 249 -8.90 2.09 19.06
N ALA A 250 -8.07 2.28 20.10
CA ALA A 250 -7.23 1.22 20.65
C ALA A 250 -8.09 -0.02 20.91
N VAL A 251 -7.76 -1.13 20.24
CA VAL A 251 -8.41 -2.41 20.52
C VAL A 251 -8.07 -2.75 21.97
N VAL A 252 -9.02 -2.52 22.87
CA VAL A 252 -8.95 -3.03 24.23
C VAL A 252 -8.90 -4.54 24.08
N ARG A 253 -7.70 -5.10 24.12
CA ARG A 253 -7.52 -6.55 24.17
C ARG A 253 -8.16 -6.99 25.47
N GLU A 254 -9.38 -7.51 25.39
CA GLU A 254 -9.95 -8.25 26.50
C GLU A 254 -8.93 -9.30 26.92
N LYS A 255 -8.45 -9.19 28.17
CA LYS A 255 -7.57 -10.21 28.74
C LYS A 255 -8.35 -11.51 28.69
N LYS A 256 -7.94 -12.43 27.81
CA LYS A 256 -8.47 -13.81 27.81
C LYS A 256 -8.49 -14.29 29.26
N PRO A 257 -9.65 -14.74 29.80
CA PRO A 257 -9.69 -15.25 31.16
C PRO A 257 -8.67 -16.39 31.26
N LYS A 258 -7.77 -16.30 32.25
CA LYS A 258 -6.84 -17.38 32.56
C LYS A 258 -7.67 -18.64 32.75
N ARG A 259 -7.50 -19.64 31.86
CA ARG A 259 -8.03 -20.98 32.09
C ARG A 259 -7.53 -21.44 33.46
N SER A 260 -8.41 -21.48 34.45
CA SER A 260 -8.10 -22.11 35.73
C SER A 260 -7.88 -23.58 35.46
N ARG A 261 -6.69 -24.09 35.81
CA ARG A 261 -6.45 -25.54 35.86
C ARG A 261 -7.36 -26.12 36.93
N LEU A 262 -8.54 -26.60 36.55
CA LEU A 262 -9.25 -27.58 37.35
C LEU A 262 -8.45 -28.87 37.27
N ARG A 263 -8.00 -29.34 38.43
CA ARG A 263 -7.28 -30.60 38.60
C ARG A 263 -8.24 -31.74 38.29
N ASP A 264 -7.79 -32.70 37.48
CA ASP A 264 -8.46 -33.97 37.24
C ASP A 264 -8.65 -34.71 38.58
N ALA A 265 -9.92 -34.89 38.98
CA ALA A 265 -10.29 -35.90 39.97
C ALA A 265 -10.70 -37.15 39.19
N ALA A 266 -9.95 -38.23 39.41
CA ALA A 266 -10.14 -39.53 38.79
C ALA A 266 -11.57 -40.07 39.00
N VAL A 267 -12.23 -40.45 37.91
CA VAL A 267 -13.41 -41.31 37.94
C VAL A 267 -12.98 -42.69 37.48
N THR A 268 -12.94 -43.63 38.42
CA THR A 268 -12.77 -45.06 38.19
C THR A 268 -14.01 -45.64 37.51
N THR A 269 -13.86 -46.30 36.36
CA THR A 269 -14.92 -47.12 35.74
C THR A 269 -14.72 -48.60 36.10
N PRO A 270 -15.80 -49.39 36.32
CA PRO A 270 -15.68 -50.83 36.48
C PRO A 270 -15.73 -51.56 35.13
N SER A 271 -14.96 -52.65 35.09
CA SER A 271 -14.77 -53.60 33.99
C SER A 271 -15.98 -54.51 33.77
N VAL A 272 -16.31 -54.81 32.51
CA VAL A 272 -17.15 -55.96 32.11
C VAL A 272 -16.46 -56.69 30.95
N ASN A 273 -16.51 -58.02 31.05
CA ASN A 273 -15.68 -59.02 30.38
C ASN A 273 -16.37 -59.63 29.14
N THR A 274 -15.58 -59.79 28.05
CA THR A 274 -15.53 -60.89 27.02
C THR A 274 -16.79 -61.31 26.21
N PRO A 275 -16.68 -62.09 25.10
CA PRO A 275 -15.51 -62.49 24.28
C PRO A 275 -15.69 -62.39 22.74
N ALA A 276 -14.60 -62.67 22.03
CA ALA A 276 -14.46 -62.75 20.57
C ALA A 276 -14.97 -64.07 19.94
N ALA A 277 -15.31 -64.03 18.64
CA ALA A 277 -15.26 -65.16 17.72
C ALA A 277 -15.06 -64.69 16.26
N GLU A 278 -14.45 -65.57 15.47
CA GLU A 278 -13.64 -65.39 14.25
C GLU A 278 -14.42 -65.54 12.90
N PRO A 279 -13.76 -65.45 11.71
CA PRO A 279 -14.32 -64.95 10.45
C PRO A 279 -14.71 -66.03 9.43
N VAL A 280 -15.39 -65.63 8.33
CA VAL A 280 -15.66 -66.49 7.17
C VAL A 280 -15.44 -65.76 5.83
N SER A 281 -15.10 -66.55 4.82
CA SER A 281 -14.26 -66.33 3.65
C SER A 281 -14.95 -66.01 2.30
N ARG A 282 -14.15 -65.42 1.37
CA ARG A 282 -14.02 -65.65 -0.10
C ARG A 282 -15.25 -66.04 -0.97
N ALA A 283 -15.52 -65.26 -2.03
CA ALA A 283 -15.19 -65.55 -3.45
C ALA A 283 -16.24 -65.06 -4.50
N ALA A 284 -15.72 -64.33 -5.51
CA ALA A 284 -16.00 -64.36 -6.96
C ALA A 284 -17.44 -64.21 -7.53
N LYS A 285 -17.63 -63.25 -8.45
CA LYS A 285 -17.60 -63.47 -9.91
C LYS A 285 -17.90 -62.19 -10.72
N ASP A 286 -17.12 -62.03 -11.78
CA ASP A 286 -17.33 -61.10 -12.89
C ASP A 286 -18.62 -61.39 -13.67
N ARG A 287 -19.22 -60.34 -14.25
CA ARG A 287 -19.86 -60.35 -15.58
C ARG A 287 -20.05 -58.93 -16.13
N GLU A 288 -19.59 -58.76 -17.36
CA GLU A 288 -19.71 -57.60 -18.25
C GLU A 288 -21.17 -57.28 -18.61
N GLU A 289 -21.47 -55.99 -18.84
CA GLU A 289 -22.25 -55.53 -20.00
C GLU A 289 -22.15 -53.99 -20.19
N ASN A 290 -21.30 -53.62 -21.15
CA ASN A 290 -21.39 -52.64 -22.24
C ASN A 290 -22.34 -51.39 -22.25
N VAL A 291 -21.92 -50.41 -23.08
CA VAL A 291 -22.63 -49.28 -23.76
C VAL A 291 -22.59 -47.88 -23.06
N PRO A 292 -22.40 -46.74 -23.79
CA PRO A 292 -21.23 -46.28 -24.53
C PRO A 292 -20.77 -44.85 -24.13
N ALA A 293 -19.59 -44.44 -24.62
CA ALA A 293 -19.08 -43.08 -24.50
C ALA A 293 -19.77 -42.14 -25.50
N HIS A 294 -20.28 -41.00 -25.01
CA HIS A 294 -20.51 -39.81 -25.83
C HIS A 294 -19.40 -38.80 -25.56
N THR A 295 -18.70 -38.47 -26.64
CA THR A 295 -17.73 -37.40 -26.78
C THR A 295 -18.45 -36.05 -26.75
N ASP A 296 -17.92 -35.09 -26.00
CA ASP A 296 -18.10 -33.68 -26.34
C ASP A 296 -16.75 -32.98 -26.23
N GLU A 297 -16.12 -32.87 -27.41
CA GLU A 297 -14.82 -32.26 -27.66
C GLU A 297 -15.07 -30.91 -28.34
N SER A 298 -15.85 -30.04 -27.66
CA SER A 298 -16.22 -28.71 -28.18
C SER A 298 -15.85 -27.54 -27.28
N ASP A 299 -15.34 -27.75 -26.05
CA ASP A 299 -15.07 -26.67 -25.09
C ASP A 299 -13.57 -26.40 -24.79
N LYS A 300 -12.65 -26.82 -25.67
CA LYS A 300 -11.20 -26.59 -25.46
C LYS A 300 -10.45 -25.81 -26.53
N GLU A 301 -11.14 -25.26 -27.52
CA GLU A 301 -10.50 -24.47 -28.59
C GLU A 301 -10.81 -22.97 -28.60
N GLU A 302 -11.58 -22.44 -27.64
CA GLU A 302 -11.85 -20.99 -27.56
C GLU A 302 -10.97 -20.23 -26.54
N ALA A 303 -10.06 -20.91 -25.85
CA ALA A 303 -9.16 -20.31 -24.86
C ALA A 303 -7.70 -20.11 -25.35
N ARG A 304 -7.44 -20.19 -26.67
CA ARG A 304 -6.07 -20.09 -27.21
C ARG A 304 -5.84 -19.12 -28.39
N SER A 305 -6.79 -18.25 -28.74
CA SER A 305 -6.62 -17.31 -29.88
C SER A 305 -6.49 -15.83 -29.53
N VAL A 306 -6.30 -15.42 -28.26
CA VAL A 306 -6.19 -13.98 -27.90
C VAL A 306 -4.79 -13.60 -27.36
N ILE A 307 -3.73 -14.34 -27.72
CA ILE A 307 -2.34 -13.97 -27.38
C ILE A 307 -1.48 -13.72 -28.64
N GLN A 308 -2.09 -13.41 -29.79
CA GLN A 308 -1.33 -12.95 -30.94
C GLN A 308 -2.18 -12.06 -31.87
N ALA A 309 -2.35 -10.80 -31.47
CA ALA A 309 -2.64 -9.66 -32.34
C ALA A 309 -2.32 -8.36 -31.59
#